data_AF-A0A8D2NB69-F1
#
_entry.id   AF-A0A8D2NB69-F1
#
_cell.length_a   1.000
_cell.length_b   1.000
_cell.length_c   1.000
_cell.angle_alpha   90.00
_cell.angle_beta   90.00
_cell.angle_gamma   90.00
#
_symmetry.space_group_name_H-M   'P 1'
#
loop_
_entity.id
_entity.type
_entity.pdbx_description
1 polymer ?
#
loop_
_entity_poly.entity_id
_entity_poly.type
_entity_poly.pdbx_seq_one_letter_code
_entity_poly.pdbx_strand_id
1 'polypeptide(L)'
;MPSAFQFQCHLVLIFLAASKGETRYLEVRDAGEDDPFLLLSEDLKRELSAGQIYRRSLRCIDMLSIEGQFTFTADQPQLHCATFFIGEPEELITIHSDFVNIDCQGGDFLKVFDGWILKGEKFPSSLDHPLTTSQRYVDFCESGNIQRTIRSSQNVAMIFFRIQLPGNGFTVTVKKSSNLFPQMKIGCDNTVLRMVSSGKHINRVTFEYHQLDLQETETRKENSIEEFCFPSI
;
A
#
# COMPACT_ATOMS: atom_id res chain seq x y z
N MET A 1 63.42 39.54 -14.49
CA MET A 1 62.43 38.63 -15.10
C MET A 1 63.12 37.29 -15.27
N PRO A 2 62.61 36.18 -14.71
CA PRO A 2 61.20 35.75 -14.71
C PRO A 2 60.59 35.62 -13.30
N SER A 3 59.28 35.82 -13.18
CA SER A 3 58.51 35.61 -11.95
C SER A 3 58.01 34.17 -11.89
N ALA A 4 58.32 33.53 -10.76
CA ALA A 4 58.02 32.15 -10.46
C ALA A 4 56.51 31.84 -10.42
N PHE A 5 56.17 30.67 -10.93
CA PHE A 5 54.89 29.99 -10.83
C PHE A 5 54.49 29.81 -9.35
N GLN A 6 53.49 30.54 -8.89
CA GLN A 6 52.86 30.27 -7.59
C GLN A 6 51.40 30.77 -7.61
N PHE A 7 50.55 30.14 -8.43
CA PHE A 7 49.10 30.32 -8.34
C PHE A 7 48.46 29.13 -7.61
N GLN A 8 48.45 29.32 -6.29
CA GLN A 8 47.48 28.87 -5.29
C GLN A 8 46.42 27.83 -5.71
N CYS A 9 46.57 26.64 -5.14
CA CYS A 9 45.64 25.50 -5.10
C CYS A 9 44.26 25.73 -4.42
N HIS A 10 43.63 26.90 -4.45
CA HIS A 10 42.52 27.20 -3.53
C HIS A 10 41.19 27.72 -4.09
N LEU A 11 40.87 27.50 -5.37
CA LEU A 11 39.52 27.82 -5.87
C LEU A 11 38.92 26.74 -6.79
N VAL A 12 39.22 25.47 -6.51
CA VAL A 12 38.46 24.30 -7.05
C VAL A 12 37.68 23.62 -5.90
N LEU A 13 37.04 24.43 -5.05
CA LEU A 13 36.15 23.97 -3.97
C LEU A 13 34.78 24.66 -4.03
N ILE A 14 34.34 25.04 -5.23
CA ILE A 14 32.97 25.45 -5.48
C ILE A 14 32.58 24.73 -6.78
N PHE A 15 31.43 24.04 -6.78
CA PHE A 15 30.94 23.08 -7.79
C PHE A 15 31.20 21.59 -7.54
N LEU A 16 31.16 21.15 -6.28
CA LEU A 16 30.60 19.83 -5.95
C LEU A 16 29.45 20.00 -4.94
N ALA A 17 28.48 20.85 -5.29
CA ALA A 17 27.12 20.64 -4.84
C ALA A 17 26.53 19.54 -5.74
N ALA A 18 27.05 18.32 -5.62
CA ALA A 18 26.27 17.16 -6.03
C ALA A 18 25.04 17.19 -5.13
N SER A 19 23.89 17.40 -5.76
CA SER A 19 22.57 17.30 -5.16
C SER A 19 22.53 16.09 -4.24
N LYS A 20 22.62 16.32 -2.93
CA LYS A 20 22.29 15.30 -1.94
C LYS A 20 20.80 15.05 -2.09
N GLY A 21 20.44 14.05 -2.90
CA GLY A 21 19.14 13.41 -2.80
C GLY A 21 18.93 13.06 -1.33
N GLU A 22 17.80 13.49 -0.78
CA GLU A 22 17.47 13.30 0.63
C GLU A 22 17.21 11.80 0.87
N THR A 23 18.28 11.00 1.09
CA THR A 23 18.16 9.58 1.40
C THR A 23 17.49 9.43 2.76
N ARG A 24 16.18 9.16 2.77
CA ARG A 24 15.44 8.79 3.97
C ARG A 24 15.64 7.30 4.24
N TYR A 25 16.17 6.97 5.42
CA TYR A 25 16.33 5.59 5.86
C TYR A 25 15.02 5.10 6.47
N LEU A 26 14.45 4.03 5.90
CA LEU A 26 13.34 3.29 6.50
C LEU A 26 13.90 2.13 7.32
N GLU A 27 14.03 2.30 8.63
CA GLU A 27 14.34 1.19 9.53
C GLU A 27 13.06 0.40 9.84
N VAL A 28 12.95 -0.81 9.29
CA VAL A 28 11.89 -1.77 9.66
C VAL A 28 12.37 -2.55 10.87
N ARG A 29 11.71 -2.34 12.03
CA ARG A 29 11.96 -3.11 13.25
C ARG A 29 11.12 -4.39 13.28
N ASP A 30 11.82 -5.49 13.48
CA ASP A 30 11.41 -6.87 13.81
C ASP A 30 10.15 -7.45 13.13
N ALA A 31 10.38 -8.40 12.23
CA ALA A 31 9.39 -9.41 11.87
C ALA A 31 9.56 -10.57 12.87
N GLY A 32 8.55 -10.81 13.70
CA GLY A 32 8.54 -11.91 14.68
C GLY A 32 8.80 -13.28 14.04
N GLU A 33 9.53 -14.11 14.77
CA GLU A 33 9.87 -15.49 14.42
C GLU A 33 8.59 -16.33 14.30
N ASP A 34 8.23 -16.68 13.07
CA ASP A 34 7.60 -17.92 12.60
C ASP A 34 6.93 -17.66 11.24
N ASP A 35 7.75 -17.43 10.20
CA ASP A 35 7.27 -17.14 8.84
C ASP A 35 7.63 -18.32 7.90
N PRO A 36 6.72 -19.29 7.66
CA PRO A 36 6.89 -20.25 6.58
C PRO A 36 6.46 -19.58 5.27
N PHE A 37 7.23 -18.59 4.81
CA PHE A 37 6.95 -17.88 3.54
C PHE A 37 8.16 -18.00 2.62
N LEU A 38 8.38 -19.21 2.12
CA LEU A 38 9.27 -19.50 1.00
C LEU A 38 8.55 -19.18 -0.32
N LEU A 39 9.16 -18.36 -1.17
CA LEU A 39 9.01 -18.38 -2.64
C LEU A 39 7.57 -18.42 -3.23
N LEU A 40 6.69 -17.49 -2.82
CA LEU A 40 5.24 -17.57 -3.12
C LEU A 40 4.75 -16.88 -4.41
N SER A 41 5.56 -16.74 -5.47
CA SER A 41 5.06 -16.22 -6.75
C SER A 41 4.61 -17.34 -7.69
N GLU A 42 5.46 -18.35 -7.92
CA GLU A 42 5.18 -19.41 -8.90
C GLU A 42 4.25 -20.51 -8.38
N ASP A 43 4.40 -20.94 -7.13
CA ASP A 43 3.52 -21.95 -6.54
C ASP A 43 2.11 -21.41 -6.29
N LEU A 44 1.99 -20.13 -5.90
CA LEU A 44 0.70 -19.46 -5.78
C LEU A 44 -0.02 -19.37 -7.14
N LYS A 45 0.72 -19.02 -8.21
CA LYS A 45 0.18 -19.00 -9.57
C LYS A 45 -0.28 -20.40 -10.02
N ARG A 46 0.40 -21.45 -9.56
CA ARG A 46 0.04 -22.85 -9.82
C ARG A 46 -1.19 -23.30 -9.02
N GLU A 47 -1.34 -22.89 -7.76
CA GLU A 47 -2.54 -23.15 -6.95
C GLU A 47 -3.79 -22.42 -7.47
N LEU A 48 -3.66 -21.15 -7.91
CA LEU A 48 -4.77 -20.41 -8.51
C LEU A 48 -5.26 -21.03 -9.84
N SER A 49 -4.38 -21.72 -10.58
CA SER A 49 -4.75 -22.39 -11.84
C SER A 49 -5.73 -23.57 -11.67
N ALA A 50 -5.98 -24.04 -10.44
CA ALA A 50 -6.92 -25.12 -10.14
C ALA A 50 -8.38 -24.64 -9.93
N GLY A 51 -8.68 -23.35 -10.13
CA GLY A 51 -10.03 -22.80 -9.91
C GLY A 51 -10.43 -22.69 -8.44
N GLN A 52 -9.48 -22.88 -7.53
CA GLN A 52 -9.70 -22.79 -6.09
C GLN A 52 -9.40 -21.37 -5.61
N ILE A 53 -10.38 -20.74 -4.94
CA ILE A 53 -10.20 -19.42 -4.34
C ILE A 53 -9.08 -19.51 -3.30
N TYR A 54 -8.03 -18.70 -3.45
CA TYR A 54 -6.93 -18.60 -2.49
C TYR A 54 -7.47 -18.18 -1.12
N ARG A 55 -7.00 -18.82 -0.05
CA ARG A 55 -7.44 -18.53 1.33
C ARG A 55 -6.26 -18.38 2.28
N ARG A 56 -6.29 -17.35 3.13
CA ARG A 56 -5.26 -17.13 4.13
C ARG A 56 -5.77 -16.28 5.30
N SER A 57 -5.26 -16.52 6.51
CA SER A 57 -5.50 -15.64 7.66
C SER A 57 -4.74 -14.31 7.55
N LEU A 58 -5.42 -13.21 7.92
CA LEU A 58 -4.87 -11.86 7.95
C LEU A 58 -4.00 -11.65 9.19
N ARG A 59 -2.92 -10.88 9.04
CA ARG A 59 -2.16 -10.30 10.15
C ARG A 59 -2.79 -8.97 10.58
N CYS A 60 -2.46 -8.49 11.78
CA CYS A 60 -2.95 -7.19 12.26
C CYS A 60 -2.53 -6.04 11.33
N ILE A 61 -1.27 -6.03 10.84
CA ILE A 61 -0.84 -5.17 9.75
C ILE A 61 -0.50 -6.08 8.57
N ASP A 62 -1.23 -5.97 7.47
CA ASP A 62 -1.01 -6.80 6.27
C ASP A 62 -1.15 -5.97 4.98
N MET A 63 -0.49 -6.41 3.93
CA MET A 63 -0.50 -5.77 2.62
C MET A 63 -0.65 -6.83 1.52
N LEU A 64 -1.71 -6.73 0.74
CA LEU A 64 -2.16 -7.77 -0.17
C LEU A 64 -2.35 -7.22 -1.59
N SER A 65 -1.67 -7.86 -2.55
CA SER A 65 -1.86 -7.63 -3.99
C SER A 65 -2.58 -8.80 -4.70
N ILE A 66 -3.04 -9.79 -3.93
CA ILE A 66 -3.62 -11.02 -4.47
C ILE A 66 -5.11 -11.09 -4.15
N GLU A 67 -5.88 -11.65 -5.08
CA GLU A 67 -7.29 -11.98 -4.84
C GLU A 67 -7.41 -13.20 -3.95
N GLY A 68 -8.53 -13.32 -3.23
CA GLY A 68 -8.77 -14.46 -2.36
C GLY A 68 -9.78 -14.17 -1.26
N GLN A 69 -9.98 -15.14 -0.40
CA GLN A 69 -10.76 -15.01 0.83
C GLN A 69 -9.82 -14.95 2.02
N PHE A 70 -9.99 -13.91 2.83
CA PHE A 70 -9.11 -13.60 3.94
C PHE A 70 -9.90 -13.52 5.23
N THR A 71 -9.38 -14.15 6.28
CA THR A 71 -10.04 -14.21 7.58
C THR A 71 -9.15 -13.61 8.65
N PHE A 72 -9.70 -12.71 9.46
CA PHE A 72 -9.07 -12.25 10.68
C PHE A 72 -9.83 -12.79 11.89
N THR A 73 -9.11 -13.27 12.90
CA THR A 73 -9.67 -13.67 14.18
C THR A 73 -8.74 -13.18 15.27
N ALA A 74 -9.28 -12.43 16.23
CA ALA A 74 -8.51 -11.92 17.35
C ALA A 74 -8.11 -13.05 18.30
N ASP A 75 -6.82 -13.16 18.58
CA ASP A 75 -6.25 -14.00 19.63
C ASP A 75 -6.22 -13.26 20.98
N GLN A 76 -6.04 -11.94 20.91
CA GLN A 76 -5.98 -10.99 22.01
C GLN A 76 -6.60 -9.65 21.59
N PRO A 77 -6.78 -8.67 22.49
CA PRO A 77 -7.27 -7.35 22.11
C PRO A 77 -6.33 -6.65 21.12
N GLN A 78 -6.85 -6.28 19.96
CA GLN A 78 -6.10 -5.64 18.87
C GLN A 78 -6.71 -4.27 18.55
N LEU A 79 -5.93 -3.19 18.72
CA LEU A 79 -6.46 -1.82 18.75
C LEU A 79 -6.28 -1.00 17.46
N HIS A 80 -5.24 -1.30 16.67
CA HIS A 80 -4.81 -0.47 15.54
C HIS A 80 -4.39 -1.31 14.35
N CYS A 81 -5.27 -2.23 13.92
CA CYS A 81 -4.98 -3.10 12.80
C CYS A 81 -5.45 -2.50 11.47
N ALA A 82 -4.72 -2.81 10.41
CA ALA A 82 -4.99 -2.35 9.06
C ALA A 82 -4.55 -3.40 8.03
N THR A 83 -5.39 -3.62 7.03
CA THR A 83 -5.06 -4.39 5.83
C THR A 83 -5.13 -3.48 4.62
N PHE A 84 -4.01 -3.37 3.92
CA PHE A 84 -3.87 -2.57 2.71
C PHE A 84 -4.01 -3.48 1.49
N PHE A 85 -4.93 -3.14 0.60
CA PHE A 85 -5.10 -3.83 -0.67
C PHE A 85 -4.58 -2.95 -1.81
N ILE A 86 -3.86 -3.57 -2.75
CA ILE A 86 -3.37 -2.93 -3.96
C ILE A 86 -3.68 -3.79 -5.20
N GLY A 87 -4.15 -3.13 -6.24
CA GLY A 87 -4.39 -3.66 -7.57
C GLY A 87 -3.38 -3.12 -8.58
N GLU A 88 -3.34 -3.73 -9.75
CA GLU A 88 -2.66 -3.13 -10.90
C GLU A 88 -3.34 -1.80 -11.28
N PRO A 89 -2.69 -0.91 -12.04
CA PRO A 89 -3.20 0.45 -12.28
C PRO A 89 -4.57 0.48 -12.98
N GLU A 90 -4.88 -0.52 -13.80
CA GLU A 90 -6.15 -0.72 -14.48
C GLU A 90 -7.08 -1.69 -13.75
N GLU A 91 -6.90 -1.89 -12.45
CA GLU A 91 -7.77 -2.72 -11.62
C GLU A 91 -8.54 -1.90 -10.57
N LEU A 92 -9.75 -2.36 -10.25
CA LEU A 92 -10.51 -1.89 -9.10
C LEU A 92 -10.71 -3.04 -8.13
N ILE A 93 -10.64 -2.70 -6.85
CA ILE A 93 -10.76 -3.65 -5.75
C ILE A 93 -12.21 -3.70 -5.29
N THR A 94 -12.75 -4.90 -5.21
CA THR A 94 -14.05 -5.18 -4.63
C THR A 94 -13.88 -6.04 -3.40
N ILE A 95 -14.31 -5.54 -2.26
CA ILE A 95 -14.30 -6.22 -0.97
C ILE A 95 -15.72 -6.69 -0.70
N HIS A 96 -15.92 -7.99 -0.67
CA HIS A 96 -17.14 -8.63 -0.23
C HIS A 96 -16.97 -9.11 1.20
N SER A 97 -17.91 -8.75 2.07
CA SER A 97 -17.98 -9.20 3.44
C SER A 97 -18.76 -10.50 3.50
N ASP A 98 -18.06 -11.59 3.81
CA ASP A 98 -18.65 -12.93 3.94
C ASP A 98 -19.21 -13.14 5.35
N PHE A 99 -18.49 -12.67 6.36
CA PHE A 99 -18.81 -12.84 7.77
C PHE A 99 -18.21 -11.70 8.61
N VAL A 100 -18.98 -11.19 9.58
CA VAL A 100 -18.51 -10.20 10.55
C VAL A 100 -19.10 -10.53 11.91
N ASN A 101 -18.25 -10.72 12.91
CA ASN A 101 -18.63 -10.91 14.31
C ASN A 101 -17.70 -10.06 15.19
N ILE A 102 -18.16 -8.84 15.51
CA ILE A 102 -17.45 -7.86 16.33
C ILE A 102 -18.42 -7.20 17.32
N ASP A 103 -17.91 -6.69 18.44
CA ASP A 103 -18.75 -6.03 19.45
C ASP A 103 -18.79 -4.51 19.25
N CYS A 104 -19.68 -4.04 18.36
CA CYS A 104 -19.86 -2.62 18.08
C CYS A 104 -20.28 -1.80 19.33
N GLN A 105 -21.01 -2.40 20.28
CA GLN A 105 -21.44 -1.72 21.51
C GLN A 105 -20.29 -1.64 22.52
N GLY A 106 -19.43 -2.65 22.56
CA GLY A 106 -18.16 -2.66 23.28
C GLY A 106 -17.06 -1.78 22.67
N GLY A 107 -17.34 -1.12 21.55
CA GLY A 107 -16.44 -0.21 20.86
C GLY A 107 -15.59 -0.86 19.76
N ASP A 108 -15.76 -2.13 19.43
CA ASP A 108 -15.12 -2.66 18.23
C ASP A 108 -15.60 -1.89 16.99
N PHE A 109 -14.74 -1.78 15.98
CA PHE A 109 -15.14 -1.24 14.69
C PHE A 109 -14.42 -1.98 13.58
N LEU A 110 -15.10 -2.09 12.45
CA LEU A 110 -14.56 -2.56 11.18
C LEU A 110 -14.96 -1.53 10.14
N LYS A 111 -13.97 -0.88 9.53
CA LYS A 111 -14.20 0.17 8.55
C LYS A 111 -13.40 -0.10 7.29
N VAL A 112 -14.02 0.14 6.16
CA VAL A 112 -13.35 0.16 4.85
C VAL A 112 -13.19 1.61 4.42
N PHE A 113 -12.04 1.92 3.84
CA PHE A 113 -11.75 3.20 3.22
C PHE A 113 -11.41 2.99 1.75
N ASP A 114 -12.07 3.76 0.88
CA ASP A 114 -11.74 3.86 -0.55
C ASP A 114 -10.48 4.73 -0.72
N GLY A 115 -9.33 4.08 -0.73
CA GLY A 115 -8.01 4.71 -0.56
C GLY A 115 -7.24 4.12 0.62
N TRP A 116 -6.14 4.79 1.01
CA TRP A 116 -5.33 4.46 2.18
C TRP A 116 -5.26 5.60 3.19
N ILE A 117 -5.09 5.23 4.46
CA ILE A 117 -4.83 6.17 5.54
C ILE A 117 -3.54 5.76 6.23
N LEU A 118 -2.53 6.63 6.20
CA LEU A 118 -1.25 6.40 6.84
C LEU A 118 -0.89 7.62 7.68
N LYS A 119 -0.72 7.41 8.99
CA LYS A 119 -0.38 8.47 9.96
C LYS A 119 -1.33 9.67 9.93
N GLY A 120 -2.62 9.44 9.62
CA GLY A 120 -3.64 10.48 9.55
C GLY A 120 -3.82 11.12 8.16
N GLU A 121 -2.84 10.94 7.27
CA GLU A 121 -2.92 11.39 5.89
C GLU A 121 -3.76 10.44 5.05
N LYS A 122 -4.59 11.02 4.17
CA LYS A 122 -5.48 10.28 3.27
C LYS A 122 -4.91 10.27 1.88
N PHE A 123 -4.89 9.10 1.27
CA PHE A 123 -4.40 8.93 -0.08
C PHE A 123 -5.43 8.20 -0.95
N PRO A 124 -5.82 8.76 -2.11
CA PRO A 124 -5.51 10.11 -2.60
C PRO A 124 -6.07 11.20 -1.69
N SER A 125 -5.58 12.42 -1.90
CA SER A 125 -6.09 13.60 -1.20
C SER A 125 -7.57 13.84 -1.53
N SER A 126 -8.24 14.73 -0.80
CA SER A 126 -9.62 15.12 -1.12
C SER A 126 -9.75 15.89 -2.44
N LEU A 127 -8.65 16.44 -2.98
CA LEU A 127 -8.63 17.12 -4.28
C LEU A 127 -8.50 16.13 -5.43
N ASP A 128 -7.85 15.00 -5.19
CA ASP A 128 -7.50 14.00 -6.22
C ASP A 128 -8.44 12.79 -6.22
N HIS A 129 -9.56 12.88 -5.51
CA HIS A 129 -10.55 11.81 -5.38
C HIS A 129 -11.94 12.32 -5.77
N PRO A 130 -12.71 11.59 -6.60
CA PRO A 130 -14.04 12.02 -7.05
C PRO A 130 -15.07 12.10 -5.91
N LEU A 131 -14.96 11.20 -4.93
CA LEU A 131 -15.81 11.17 -3.74
C LEU A 131 -15.24 12.02 -2.61
N THR A 132 -16.13 12.63 -1.83
CA THR A 132 -15.74 13.35 -0.61
C THR A 132 -15.21 12.38 0.46
N THR A 133 -14.41 12.88 1.40
CA THR A 133 -13.83 12.06 2.47
C THR A 133 -14.88 11.24 3.24
N SER A 134 -16.06 11.79 3.55
CA SER A 134 -17.11 11.07 4.28
C SER A 134 -17.71 9.91 3.46
N GLN A 135 -17.84 10.09 2.14
CA GLN A 135 -18.37 9.06 1.24
C GLN A 135 -17.37 7.92 0.99
N ARG A 136 -16.10 8.11 1.33
CA ARG A 136 -15.04 7.10 1.19
C ARG A 136 -14.97 6.12 2.36
N TYR A 137 -15.68 6.39 3.47
CA TYR A 137 -15.76 5.48 4.60
C TYR A 137 -17.01 4.62 4.54
N VAL A 138 -16.84 3.34 4.79
CA VAL A 138 -17.94 2.42 5.07
C VAL A 138 -17.71 1.83 6.45
N ASP A 139 -18.63 2.10 7.38
CA ASP A 139 -18.61 1.59 8.74
C ASP A 139 -19.62 0.44 8.89
N PHE A 140 -19.13 -0.75 9.21
CA PHE A 140 -19.97 -1.93 9.39
C PHE A 140 -20.86 -1.85 10.64
N CYS A 141 -20.48 -1.07 11.65
CA CYS A 141 -21.29 -0.87 12.84
C CYS A 141 -22.47 0.09 12.59
N GLU A 142 -22.34 1.03 11.65
CA GLU A 142 -23.43 1.94 11.27
C GLU A 142 -24.32 1.37 10.16
N SER A 143 -23.76 0.58 9.25
CA SER A 143 -24.44 0.11 8.02
C SER A 143 -25.36 -1.11 8.22
N GLY A 144 -25.48 -1.63 9.44
CA GLY A 144 -26.44 -2.68 9.80
C GLY A 144 -26.37 -3.98 8.96
N ASN A 145 -25.17 -4.43 8.58
CA ASN A 145 -24.95 -5.60 7.69
C ASN A 145 -25.62 -5.53 6.29
N ILE A 146 -26.18 -4.38 5.89
CA ILE A 146 -26.86 -4.22 4.59
C ILE A 146 -25.84 -4.09 3.46
N GLN A 147 -24.73 -3.38 3.70
CA GLN A 147 -23.69 -3.16 2.70
C GLN A 147 -22.63 -4.26 2.77
N ARG A 148 -22.89 -5.38 2.09
CA ARG A 148 -21.97 -6.53 2.02
C ARG A 148 -20.85 -6.37 1.01
N THR A 149 -20.96 -5.43 0.07
CA THR A 149 -20.00 -5.28 -1.02
C THR A 149 -19.59 -3.84 -1.15
N ILE A 150 -18.28 -3.62 -1.16
CA ILE A 150 -17.66 -2.30 -1.25
C ILE A 150 -16.71 -2.35 -2.44
N ARG A 151 -16.86 -1.39 -3.34
CA ARG A 151 -16.02 -1.27 -4.54
C ARG A 151 -15.24 0.03 -4.42
N SER A 152 -13.92 -0.05 -4.57
CA SER A 152 -13.07 1.12 -4.61
C SER A 152 -13.26 1.89 -5.91
N SER A 153 -13.00 3.19 -5.86
CA SER A 153 -12.95 4.07 -7.03
C SER A 153 -11.60 3.99 -7.75
N GLN A 154 -10.59 3.45 -7.07
CA GLN A 154 -9.19 3.35 -7.53
C GLN A 154 -8.64 1.94 -7.29
N ASN A 155 -7.38 1.71 -7.66
CA ASN A 155 -6.69 0.42 -7.48
C ASN A 155 -6.15 0.19 -6.05
N VAL A 156 -6.65 0.91 -5.04
CA VAL A 156 -6.31 0.66 -3.63
C VAL A 156 -7.55 0.74 -2.74
N ALA A 157 -7.51 -0.03 -1.66
CA ALA A 157 -8.50 0.01 -0.58
C ALA A 157 -7.83 -0.34 0.74
N MET A 158 -8.42 0.10 1.84
CA MET A 158 -7.93 -0.19 3.20
C MET A 158 -9.07 -0.72 4.05
N ILE A 159 -8.84 -1.81 4.76
CA ILE A 159 -9.67 -2.20 5.92
C ILE A 159 -8.89 -1.78 7.17
N PHE A 160 -9.53 -1.08 8.10
CA PHE A 160 -8.95 -0.77 9.39
C PHE A 160 -9.95 -1.06 10.51
N PHE A 161 -9.44 -1.63 11.59
CA PHE A 161 -10.29 -2.23 12.59
C PHE A 161 -9.67 -2.28 13.98
N ARG A 162 -10.56 -2.37 14.96
CA ARG A 162 -10.29 -2.67 16.36
C ARG A 162 -11.21 -3.81 16.78
N ILE A 163 -10.63 -4.87 17.34
CA ILE A 163 -11.37 -6.03 17.86
C ILE A 163 -10.77 -6.40 19.21
N GLN A 164 -11.56 -6.26 20.27
CA GLN A 164 -11.09 -6.46 21.65
C GLN A 164 -11.27 -7.88 22.15
N LEU A 165 -12.37 -8.53 21.75
CA LEU A 165 -12.72 -9.86 22.27
C LEU A 165 -12.01 -10.96 21.48
N PRO A 166 -11.26 -11.87 22.14
CA PRO A 166 -10.71 -13.05 21.49
C PRO A 166 -11.80 -13.92 20.87
N GLY A 167 -11.53 -14.48 19.69
CA GLY A 167 -12.48 -15.27 18.89
C GLY A 167 -13.40 -14.43 17.99
N ASN A 168 -13.55 -13.13 18.24
CA ASN A 168 -14.22 -12.23 17.30
C ASN A 168 -13.34 -11.96 16.07
N GLY A 169 -13.97 -11.58 14.96
CA GLY A 169 -13.29 -11.51 13.69
C GLY A 169 -14.20 -11.22 12.50
N PHE A 170 -13.60 -11.29 11.32
CA PHE A 170 -14.31 -11.12 10.05
C PHE A 170 -13.67 -11.97 8.96
N THR A 171 -14.46 -12.28 7.94
CA THR A 171 -14.00 -12.89 6.70
C THR A 171 -14.45 -12.03 5.52
N VAL A 172 -13.51 -11.73 4.64
CA VAL A 172 -13.75 -10.95 3.43
C VAL A 172 -13.22 -11.67 2.21
N THR A 173 -13.97 -11.61 1.11
CA THR A 173 -13.50 -12.03 -0.21
C THR A 173 -13.13 -10.80 -1.01
N VAL A 174 -11.89 -10.76 -1.49
CA VAL A 174 -11.36 -9.67 -2.30
C VAL A 174 -11.24 -10.14 -3.75
N LYS A 175 -11.82 -9.33 -4.64
CA LYS A 175 -11.75 -9.50 -6.09
C LYS A 175 -11.23 -8.22 -6.74
N LYS A 176 -10.60 -8.38 -7.88
CA LYS A 176 -10.09 -7.35 -8.77
C LYS A 176 -10.89 -7.41 -10.06
N SER A 177 -11.15 -6.24 -10.62
CA SER A 177 -11.90 -6.10 -11.86
C SER A 177 -11.25 -5.06 -12.73
N SER A 178 -11.20 -5.29 -14.04
CA SER A 178 -10.59 -4.35 -14.97
C SER A 178 -11.34 -3.02 -14.99
N ASN A 179 -10.58 -1.93 -15.03
CA ASN A 179 -11.04 -0.57 -15.19
C ASN A 179 -10.25 0.10 -16.31
N LEU A 180 -10.90 0.20 -17.46
CA LEU A 180 -10.29 0.73 -18.68
C LEU A 180 -10.10 2.25 -18.64
N PHE A 181 -10.74 2.95 -17.67
CA PHE A 181 -10.69 4.40 -17.55
C PHE A 181 -10.47 4.82 -16.08
N PRO A 182 -9.28 4.54 -15.50
CA PRO A 182 -8.97 4.97 -14.15
C PRO A 182 -8.83 6.49 -14.08
N GLN A 183 -9.56 7.12 -13.16
CA GLN A 183 -9.49 8.57 -12.93
C GLN A 183 -8.20 8.98 -12.22
N MET A 184 -7.66 8.08 -11.41
CA MET A 184 -6.38 8.21 -10.72
C MET A 184 -5.80 6.80 -10.56
N LYS A 185 -4.54 6.62 -10.94
CA LYS A 185 -3.80 5.37 -10.78
C LYS A 185 -2.89 5.50 -9.55
N ILE A 186 -2.85 4.49 -8.69
CA ILE A 186 -2.05 4.51 -7.46
C ILE A 186 -1.02 3.39 -7.50
N GLY A 187 0.24 3.76 -7.72
CA GLY A 187 1.32 2.80 -7.98
C GLY A 187 1.28 2.28 -9.42
N CYS A 188 2.46 2.11 -10.02
CA CYS A 188 2.66 1.39 -11.28
C CYS A 188 3.14 -0.04 -11.04
N ASP A 189 3.14 -0.87 -12.08
CA ASP A 189 3.87 -2.14 -12.13
C ASP A 189 5.29 -1.96 -11.56
N ASN A 190 5.67 -2.83 -10.60
CA ASN A 190 6.94 -2.82 -9.85
C ASN A 190 7.08 -1.81 -8.70
N THR A 191 6.03 -1.09 -8.30
CA THR A 191 6.13 -0.09 -7.20
C THR A 191 6.14 -0.73 -5.79
N VAL A 192 5.83 -2.02 -5.66
CA VAL A 192 5.80 -2.72 -4.37
C VAL A 192 7.01 -3.62 -4.21
N LEU A 193 7.92 -3.26 -3.31
CA LEU A 193 9.01 -4.13 -2.87
C LEU A 193 8.68 -4.78 -1.52
N ARG A 194 8.63 -6.12 -1.50
CA ARG A 194 8.56 -6.89 -0.26
C ARG A 194 9.96 -7.35 0.13
N MET A 195 10.47 -6.84 1.25
CA MET A 195 11.72 -7.34 1.83
C MET A 195 11.43 -8.58 2.69
N VAL A 196 12.14 -9.67 2.44
CA VAL A 196 12.08 -10.89 3.24
C VAL A 196 13.46 -11.13 3.84
N SER A 197 13.54 -11.22 5.18
CA SER A 197 14.79 -11.46 5.90
C SER A 197 14.82 -12.88 6.45
N SER A 198 15.97 -13.55 6.33
CA SER A 198 16.21 -14.86 6.97
C SER A 198 16.53 -14.76 8.46
N GLY A 199 16.57 -13.55 9.03
CA GLY A 199 17.01 -13.29 10.41
C GLY A 199 18.51 -13.51 10.65
N LYS A 200 19.19 -14.24 9.76
CA LYS A 200 20.61 -14.60 9.89
C LYS A 200 21.58 -13.51 9.42
N HIS A 201 21.11 -12.56 8.62
CA HIS A 201 21.94 -11.50 8.03
C HIS A 201 21.23 -10.15 8.12
N ILE A 202 22.01 -9.08 8.16
CA ILE A 202 21.50 -7.72 8.03
C ILE A 202 21.25 -7.44 6.54
N ASN A 203 19.98 -7.26 6.17
CA ASN A 203 19.58 -6.87 4.83
C ASN A 203 19.52 -5.35 4.74
N ARG A 204 20.14 -4.74 3.71
CA ARG A 204 20.08 -3.30 3.46
C ARG A 204 19.51 -3.05 2.06
N VAL A 205 18.45 -2.27 1.98
CA VAL A 205 17.87 -1.81 0.72
C VAL A 205 17.99 -0.29 0.65
N THR A 206 18.48 0.20 -0.48
CA THR A 206 18.60 1.63 -0.76
C THR A 206 17.65 1.96 -1.91
N PHE A 207 16.79 2.94 -1.71
CA PHE A 207 15.94 3.49 -2.76
C PHE A 207 16.42 4.90 -3.08
N GLU A 208 16.47 5.21 -4.37
CA GLU A 208 16.70 6.56 -4.87
C GLU A 208 15.41 7.03 -5.53
N TYR A 209 14.96 8.23 -5.19
CA TYR A 209 13.80 8.86 -5.80
C TYR A 209 14.12 10.30 -6.14
N HIS A 210 13.53 10.78 -7.23
CA HIS A 210 13.56 12.18 -7.62
C HIS A 210 12.15 12.74 -7.43
N GLN A 211 12.01 13.77 -6.61
CA GLN A 211 10.76 14.48 -6.49
C GLN A 211 10.60 15.41 -7.69
N LEU A 212 9.49 15.28 -8.41
CA LEU A 212 9.18 16.16 -9.53
C LEU A 212 8.99 17.60 -9.03
N ASP A 213 9.50 18.56 -9.80
CA ASP A 213 9.32 19.98 -9.51
C ASP A 213 7.94 20.50 -9.98
N LEU A 214 7.60 21.74 -9.60
CA LEU A 214 6.31 22.35 -9.96
C LEU A 214 6.10 22.45 -11.48
N GLN A 215 7.17 22.71 -12.23
CA GLN A 215 7.09 22.89 -13.68
C GLN A 215 6.88 21.54 -14.39
N GLU A 216 7.53 20.48 -13.92
CA GLU A 216 7.32 19.09 -14.35
C GLU A 216 5.93 18.56 -13.94
N THR A 217 5.40 19.05 -12.83
CA THR A 217 4.04 18.70 -12.37
C THR A 217 2.97 19.40 -13.22
N GLU A 218 3.17 20.68 -13.56
CA GLU A 218 2.25 21.49 -14.37
C GLU A 218 2.26 21.15 -15.86
N THR A 219 3.42 20.75 -16.41
CA THR A 219 3.53 20.33 -17.82
C THR A 219 2.93 18.96 -18.08
N ARG A 220 2.69 18.16 -17.03
CA ARG A 220 2.01 16.88 -17.14
C ARG A 220 0.50 17.04 -17.08
N LYS A 221 -0.20 16.39 -18.01
CA LYS A 221 -1.65 16.25 -17.93
C LYS A 221 -2.01 15.62 -16.59
N GLU A 222 -2.85 16.30 -15.83
CA GLU A 222 -3.44 15.89 -14.56
C GLU A 222 -3.62 14.36 -14.50
N ASN A 223 -3.01 13.73 -13.48
CA ASN A 223 -3.17 12.32 -13.11
C ASN A 223 -2.84 11.27 -14.21
N SER A 224 -2.25 11.69 -15.34
CA SER A 224 -1.82 10.80 -16.41
C SER A 224 -0.48 10.15 -16.07
N ILE A 225 -0.52 8.90 -15.60
CA ILE A 225 0.70 8.06 -15.40
C ILE A 225 1.13 7.37 -16.71
N GLU A 226 0.57 7.79 -17.85
CA GLU A 226 0.87 7.22 -19.17
C GLU A 226 2.35 7.37 -19.58
N GLU A 227 3.11 8.27 -18.95
CA GLU A 227 4.55 8.42 -19.22
C GLU A 227 5.46 7.57 -18.32
N PHE A 228 4.98 7.03 -17.19
CA PHE A 228 5.82 6.29 -16.24
C PHE A 228 5.47 4.80 -16.12
N CYS A 229 4.20 4.42 -16.26
CA CYS A 229 3.83 3.01 -16.14
C CYS A 229 4.05 2.24 -17.46
N PHE A 230 4.33 2.93 -18.58
CA PHE A 230 4.69 2.28 -19.84
C PHE A 230 6.19 2.43 -20.06
N PRO A 231 6.97 1.34 -20.21
CA PRO A 231 8.33 1.48 -20.68
C PRO A 231 8.26 2.06 -22.09
N SER A 232 8.96 3.17 -22.32
CA SER A 232 9.32 3.60 -23.67
C SER A 232 9.99 2.42 -24.37
N ILE A 233 9.42 2.01 -25.51
CA ILE A 233 9.92 0.94 -26.38
C ILE A 233 11.42 1.10 -26.64
#